data_AF-A0A5C9ENB1-F1
#
_entry.id   AF-A0A5C9ENB1-F1
#
_cell.length_a   1.000
_cell.length_b   1.000
_cell.length_c   1.000
_cell.angle_alpha   90.00
_cell.angle_beta   90.00
_cell.angle_gamma   90.00
#
_symmetry.space_group_name_H-M   'P 1'
#
loop_
_entity.id
_entity.type
_entity.pdbx_description
1 polymer ?
#
loop_
_entity_poly.entity_id
_entity_poly.type
_entity_poly.pdbx_seq_one_letter_code
_entity_poly.pdbx_strand_id
1 'polypeptide(L)'
;MKTFIAFDTGHKERGKLTENYTQLKELLEANDFACHEYFETSITQESLEGYDILVFACPDFAKISNNEMVEIENWVKQDGGGLLLLSHAGGDKGRSSNLSEMSEIFGITFENDQVLDKQQNIGLENLPIITNFTPPHPITTGLSKICYRAGCSLSVIGAAIPVAISNESSDPFSSPLICVSEPEKGRVCCSGSYEMFRDKIGGGLQYETHTDLALNIFSWLVSEYRADMKTLGEYEAPETQDSEFGTSEMDLGSTLREKALGEVPAIKLKTEIRISDKSDLMKLLHEYLAQINHMKNTIEKLIELASVSEDDIVELHKEKEEETVEIESKEEEVSEDMAQPMFSDEDFESLKKEKKPATSTEEKKKTKDKSGLEEELTEEIEEEIEEEEEDIDIENRREELEAEVGSLEKKLKSVLNLLEFIEKNYISGKMDEDTYNKQKKKLNKEIQKIRKRIGKITSALEKD
;
A
#
# COMPACT_ATOMS: atom_id res chain seq x y z
N MET A 1 21.78 5.77 -25.93
CA MET A 1 20.49 6.37 -26.37
C MET A 1 19.69 6.57 -25.11
N LYS A 2 19.05 7.73 -24.94
CA LYS A 2 18.39 8.06 -23.67
C LYS A 2 17.18 7.14 -23.43
N THR A 3 16.93 6.78 -22.17
CA THR A 3 15.74 6.02 -21.76
C THR A 3 14.75 6.96 -21.10
N PHE A 4 13.50 7.00 -21.57
CA PHE A 4 12.50 7.94 -21.10
C PHE A 4 11.58 7.28 -20.07
N ILE A 5 11.43 7.93 -18.92
CA ILE A 5 10.64 7.47 -17.79
C ILE A 5 9.53 8.48 -17.52
N ALA A 6 8.29 8.01 -17.58
CA ALA A 6 7.11 8.72 -17.14
C ALA A 6 6.89 8.45 -15.64
N PHE A 7 7.05 9.48 -14.81
CA PHE A 7 6.61 9.44 -13.42
C PHE A 7 5.20 10.02 -13.36
N ASP A 8 4.22 9.17 -13.05
CA ASP A 8 2.84 9.62 -12.94
C ASP A 8 2.71 10.74 -11.90
N THR A 9 1.81 11.67 -12.22
CA THR A 9 1.36 12.74 -11.31
C THR A 9 -0.17 12.87 -11.33
N GLY A 10 -0.86 12.13 -12.20
CA GLY A 10 -2.31 12.15 -12.36
C GLY A 10 -3.05 11.51 -11.19
N HIS A 11 -2.42 10.57 -10.48
CA HIS A 11 -3.04 9.81 -9.39
C HIS A 11 -2.57 10.26 -7.99
N LYS A 12 -2.10 11.52 -7.90
CA LYS A 12 -1.68 12.18 -6.66
C LYS A 12 -0.55 11.44 -5.95
N GLU A 13 0.49 11.12 -6.72
CA GLU A 13 1.63 10.35 -6.26
C GLU A 13 2.30 11.04 -5.08
N ARG A 14 2.66 10.26 -4.05
CA ARG A 14 3.46 10.77 -2.93
C ARG A 14 4.91 10.95 -3.32
N GLY A 15 5.45 10.08 -4.17
CA GLY A 15 6.80 10.22 -4.71
C GLY A 15 6.81 11.16 -5.90
N LYS A 16 7.39 12.35 -5.76
CA LYS A 16 7.39 13.39 -6.78
C LYS A 16 8.81 13.84 -7.11
N LEU A 17 9.12 13.88 -8.40
CA LEU A 17 10.44 14.24 -8.93
C LEU A 17 10.91 15.63 -8.49
N THR A 18 9.99 16.58 -8.38
CA THR A 18 10.28 17.97 -7.99
C THR A 18 10.30 18.22 -6.49
N GLU A 19 9.83 17.27 -5.67
CA GLU A 19 9.73 17.45 -4.21
C GLU A 19 10.66 16.51 -3.45
N ASN A 20 10.41 15.20 -3.51
CA ASN A 20 11.01 14.22 -2.60
C ASN A 20 11.71 13.04 -3.27
N TYR A 21 11.74 13.00 -4.61
CA TYR A 21 12.53 12.11 -5.46
C TYR A 21 13.59 12.89 -6.27
N THR A 22 14.03 14.05 -5.79
CA THR A 22 15.03 14.90 -6.47
C THR A 22 16.36 14.18 -6.64
N GLN A 23 16.83 13.43 -5.63
CA GLN A 23 18.10 12.68 -5.75
C GLN A 23 17.93 11.42 -6.59
N LEU A 24 16.74 10.80 -6.59
CA LEU A 24 16.45 9.70 -7.51
C LEU A 24 16.49 10.19 -8.96
N LYS A 25 15.88 11.35 -9.24
CA LYS A 25 15.94 12.00 -10.55
C LYS A 25 17.39 12.27 -10.97
N GLU A 26 18.17 12.93 -10.12
CA GLU A 26 19.58 13.24 -10.39
C GLU A 26 20.40 11.96 -10.66
N LEU A 27 20.19 10.91 -9.87
CA LEU A 27 20.83 9.61 -10.05
C LEU A 27 20.48 9.01 -11.42
N LEU A 28 19.20 8.98 -11.78
CA LEU A 28 18.73 8.41 -13.05
C LEU A 28 19.22 9.23 -14.25
N GLU A 29 19.15 10.56 -14.17
CA GLU A 29 19.63 11.45 -15.24
C GLU A 29 21.15 11.37 -15.46
N ALA A 30 21.91 11.15 -14.38
CA ALA A 30 23.35 10.87 -14.47
C ALA A 30 23.68 9.52 -15.13
N ASN A 31 22.70 8.62 -15.27
CA ASN A 31 22.84 7.27 -15.83
C ASN A 31 22.00 7.07 -17.11
N ASP A 32 21.92 8.10 -17.96
CA ASP A 32 21.29 8.08 -19.29
C ASP A 32 19.76 7.89 -19.31
N PHE A 33 19.08 8.12 -18.18
CA PHE A 33 17.62 8.20 -18.14
C PHE A 33 17.12 9.65 -18.28
N ALA A 34 15.92 9.85 -18.79
CA ALA A 34 15.17 11.10 -18.85
C ALA A 34 13.92 10.93 -17.99
N CYS A 35 13.85 11.61 -16.85
CA CYS A 35 12.69 11.53 -15.97
C CYS A 35 11.73 12.68 -16.27
N HIS A 36 10.52 12.37 -16.71
CA HIS A 36 9.47 13.35 -16.98
C HIS A 36 8.34 13.21 -15.96
N GLU A 37 7.83 14.34 -15.47
CA GLU A 37 6.53 14.35 -14.80
C GLU A 37 5.46 14.10 -15.85
N TYR A 38 4.65 13.07 -15.63
CA TYR A 38 3.64 12.61 -16.56
C TYR A 38 2.28 12.90 -15.97
N PHE A 39 1.60 13.91 -16.52
CA PHE A 39 0.28 14.31 -16.09
C PHE A 39 -0.70 14.05 -17.22
N GLU A 40 -1.39 12.91 -17.15
CA GLU A 40 -2.50 12.60 -18.03
C GLU A 40 -3.74 12.28 -17.21
N THR A 41 -4.88 12.81 -17.63
CA THR A 41 -6.17 12.55 -16.95
C THR A 41 -6.72 11.16 -17.24
N SER A 42 -6.23 10.53 -18.32
CA SER A 42 -6.54 9.15 -18.68
C SER A 42 -5.35 8.60 -19.45
N ILE A 43 -4.61 7.70 -18.82
CA ILE A 43 -3.45 7.05 -19.41
C ILE A 43 -3.91 6.07 -20.51
N THR A 44 -3.37 6.23 -21.72
CA THR A 44 -3.61 5.36 -22.87
C THR A 44 -2.32 4.73 -23.39
N GLN A 45 -2.42 3.63 -24.13
CA GLN A 45 -1.28 2.98 -24.75
C GLN A 45 -0.52 3.94 -25.69
N GLU A 46 -1.26 4.73 -26.48
CA GLU A 46 -0.73 5.76 -27.38
C GLU A 46 0.04 6.85 -26.62
N SER A 47 -0.50 7.34 -25.49
CA SER A 47 0.18 8.37 -24.68
C SER A 47 1.49 7.88 -24.06
N LEU A 48 1.66 6.56 -23.91
CA LEU A 48 2.86 5.91 -23.38
C LEU A 48 3.83 5.43 -24.48
N GLU A 49 3.49 5.57 -25.77
CA GLU A 49 4.28 5.02 -26.88
C GLU A 49 5.74 5.49 -26.84
N GLY A 50 5.94 6.79 -26.57
CA GLY A 50 7.26 7.41 -26.46
C GLY A 50 7.97 7.18 -25.13
N TYR A 51 7.42 6.43 -24.18
CA TYR A 51 8.07 6.13 -22.90
C TYR A 51 8.57 4.69 -22.86
N ASP A 52 9.66 4.45 -22.13
CA ASP A 52 10.15 3.10 -21.87
C ASP A 52 9.59 2.55 -20.56
N ILE A 53 9.42 3.43 -19.57
CA ILE A 53 9.03 3.06 -18.21
C ILE A 53 7.94 4.00 -17.71
N LEU A 54 6.89 3.44 -17.12
CA LEU A 54 5.87 4.15 -16.35
C LEU A 54 6.04 3.83 -14.85
N VAL A 55 5.98 4.86 -14.01
CA VAL A 55 6.16 4.74 -12.55
C VAL A 55 4.95 5.30 -11.82
N PHE A 56 4.30 4.46 -11.01
CA PHE A 56 3.34 4.90 -9.99
C PHE A 56 4.03 4.92 -8.63
N ALA A 57 4.38 6.11 -8.17
CA ALA A 57 5.12 6.31 -6.92
C ALA A 57 4.18 6.56 -5.74
N CYS A 58 3.44 5.53 -5.34
CA CYS A 58 2.47 5.53 -4.25
C CYS A 58 1.32 6.54 -4.47
N PRO A 59 0.35 6.21 -5.35
CA PRO A 59 -0.90 6.95 -5.48
C PRO A 59 -1.60 7.10 -4.13
N ASP A 60 -2.23 8.25 -3.87
CA ASP A 60 -2.84 8.56 -2.56
C ASP A 60 -4.20 9.24 -2.77
N PHE A 61 -5.27 8.58 -2.32
CA PHE A 61 -6.66 9.02 -2.54
C PHE A 61 -7.00 9.23 -4.01
N ALA A 62 -6.50 8.35 -4.86
CA ALA A 62 -6.83 8.25 -6.27
C ALA A 62 -6.78 6.79 -6.71
N LYS A 63 -7.61 6.45 -7.70
CA LYS A 63 -7.71 5.10 -8.27
C LYS A 63 -7.45 5.19 -9.77
N ILE A 64 -6.72 4.21 -10.28
CA ILE A 64 -6.52 3.99 -11.71
C ILE A 64 -7.82 3.41 -12.24
N SER A 65 -8.35 3.96 -13.32
CA SER A 65 -9.60 3.45 -13.91
C SER A 65 -9.36 2.14 -14.68
N ASN A 66 -10.39 1.30 -14.80
CA ASN A 66 -10.28 0.03 -15.54
C ASN A 66 -9.85 0.22 -17.00
N ASN A 67 -10.25 1.34 -17.63
CA ASN A 67 -9.81 1.65 -18.99
C ASN A 67 -8.29 1.90 -19.03
N GLU A 68 -7.76 2.66 -18.08
CA GLU A 68 -6.31 2.88 -17.98
C GLU A 68 -5.56 1.58 -17.70
N MET A 69 -6.10 0.71 -16.85
CA MET A 69 -5.45 -0.59 -16.59
C MET A 69 -5.32 -1.44 -17.85
N VAL A 70 -6.37 -1.49 -18.68
CA VAL A 70 -6.34 -2.21 -19.97
C VAL A 70 -5.31 -1.59 -20.92
N GLU A 71 -5.25 -0.26 -21.00
CA GLU A 71 -4.31 0.45 -21.85
C GLU A 71 -2.85 0.26 -21.39
N ILE A 72 -2.60 0.31 -20.08
CA ILE A 72 -1.28 0.04 -19.49
C ILE A 72 -0.91 -1.44 -19.68
N GLU A 73 -1.85 -2.36 -19.49
CA GLU A 73 -1.63 -3.79 -19.74
C GLU A 73 -1.21 -4.04 -21.20
N ASN A 74 -1.92 -3.44 -22.16
CA ASN A 74 -1.59 -3.56 -23.57
C ASN A 74 -0.22 -2.97 -23.88
N TRP A 75 0.09 -1.78 -23.36
CA TRP A 75 1.42 -1.15 -23.52
C TRP A 75 2.56 -2.02 -22.97
N VAL A 76 2.38 -2.61 -21.78
CA VAL A 76 3.37 -3.53 -21.19
C VAL A 76 3.52 -4.78 -22.07
N LYS A 77 2.41 -5.49 -22.38
CA LYS A 77 2.45 -6.79 -23.05
C LYS A 77 2.84 -6.69 -24.53
N GLN A 78 2.27 -5.74 -25.25
CA GLN A 78 2.36 -5.64 -26.71
C GLN A 78 3.52 -4.76 -27.17
N ASP A 79 3.79 -3.68 -26.45
CA ASP A 79 4.84 -2.70 -26.80
C ASP A 79 6.10 -2.87 -25.94
N GLY A 80 6.08 -3.81 -25.00
CA GLY A 80 7.22 -4.13 -24.15
C GLY A 80 7.56 -3.06 -23.11
N GLY A 81 6.59 -2.24 -22.72
CA GLY A 81 6.76 -1.22 -21.69
C GLY A 81 7.22 -1.79 -20.33
N GLY A 82 7.99 -0.98 -19.59
CA GLY A 82 8.39 -1.25 -18.22
C GLY A 82 7.43 -0.60 -17.22
N LEU A 83 6.91 -1.34 -16.24
CA LEU A 83 6.01 -0.80 -15.22
C LEU A 83 6.62 -0.93 -13.82
N LEU A 84 6.75 0.19 -13.10
CA LEU A 84 7.17 0.22 -11.71
C LEU A 84 6.01 0.69 -10.82
N LEU A 85 5.56 -0.19 -9.92
CA LEU A 85 4.51 0.11 -8.95
C LEU A 85 5.08 0.12 -7.54
N LEU A 86 5.00 1.28 -6.88
CA LEU A 86 5.48 1.46 -5.52
C LEU A 86 4.30 1.76 -4.60
N SER A 87 4.17 1.00 -3.52
CA SER A 87 3.15 1.23 -2.49
C SER A 87 3.77 1.67 -1.16
N HIS A 88 3.00 1.60 -0.09
CA HIS A 88 3.40 1.96 1.26
C HIS A 88 2.72 1.06 2.28
N ALA A 89 3.18 1.11 3.53
CA ALA A 89 2.46 0.55 4.67
C ALA A 89 0.97 0.94 4.64
N GLY A 90 0.13 -0.08 4.87
CA GLY A 90 -1.31 -0.06 4.76
C GLY A 90 -1.86 -0.48 3.41
N GLY A 91 -1.02 -0.66 2.38
CA GLY A 91 -1.44 -1.06 1.04
C GLY A 91 -2.50 -0.14 0.44
N ASP A 92 -3.37 -0.70 -0.40
CA ASP A 92 -4.46 0.04 -1.03
C ASP A 92 -5.46 0.63 -0.03
N LYS A 93 -5.77 -0.09 1.05
CA LYS A 93 -6.68 0.39 2.10
C LYS A 93 -6.09 1.61 2.80
N GLY A 94 -4.80 1.59 3.09
CA GLY A 94 -4.08 2.68 3.75
C GLY A 94 -3.87 3.91 2.87
N ARG A 95 -3.84 3.73 1.55
CA ARG A 95 -3.68 4.80 0.55
C ARG A 95 -4.98 5.21 -0.13
N SER A 96 -6.07 4.49 0.09
CA SER A 96 -7.32 4.64 -0.67
C SER A 96 -7.09 4.57 -2.19
N SER A 97 -6.23 3.64 -2.61
CA SER A 97 -5.85 3.37 -4.02
C SER A 97 -6.36 2.01 -4.49
N ASN A 98 -5.98 1.60 -5.70
CA ASN A 98 -6.23 0.27 -6.27
C ASN A 98 -5.01 -0.24 -7.07
N LEU A 99 -3.80 -0.03 -6.54
CA LEU A 99 -2.58 -0.55 -7.15
C LEU A 99 -2.60 -2.08 -7.27
N SER A 100 -3.23 -2.78 -6.32
CA SER A 100 -3.35 -4.23 -6.36
C SER A 100 -4.17 -4.72 -7.55
N GLU A 101 -5.23 -4.00 -7.92
CA GLU A 101 -6.06 -4.33 -9.09
C GLU A 101 -5.22 -4.24 -10.38
N MET A 102 -4.41 -3.19 -10.50
CA MET A 102 -3.47 -3.02 -11.62
C MET A 102 -2.38 -4.10 -11.63
N SER A 103 -1.77 -4.41 -10.48
CA SER A 103 -0.65 -5.35 -10.39
C SER A 103 -1.09 -6.81 -10.48
N GLU A 104 -2.33 -7.14 -10.10
CA GLU A 104 -2.85 -8.51 -10.07
C GLU A 104 -2.96 -9.10 -11.49
N ILE A 105 -3.17 -8.25 -12.50
CA ILE A 105 -3.08 -8.59 -13.93
C ILE A 105 -1.74 -9.27 -14.27
N PHE A 106 -0.67 -8.90 -13.54
CA PHE A 106 0.67 -9.43 -13.70
C PHE A 106 1.07 -10.44 -12.61
N GLY A 107 0.11 -10.85 -11.78
CA GLY A 107 0.29 -11.86 -10.74
C GLY A 107 0.87 -11.33 -9.42
N ILE A 108 0.74 -10.03 -9.12
CA ILE A 108 1.27 -9.44 -7.88
C ILE A 108 0.15 -8.65 -7.19
N THR A 109 0.05 -8.72 -5.86
CA THR A 109 -0.97 -8.00 -5.08
C THR A 109 -0.30 -7.32 -3.88
N PHE A 110 -0.69 -6.09 -3.55
CA PHE A 110 -0.19 -5.39 -2.36
C PHE A 110 -1.05 -5.75 -1.15
N GLU A 111 -0.42 -6.20 -0.06
CA GLU A 111 -1.14 -6.49 1.17
C GLU A 111 -1.44 -5.21 1.96
N ASN A 112 -2.56 -5.24 2.70
CA ASN A 112 -2.99 -4.11 3.53
C ASN A 112 -2.38 -4.19 4.94
N ASP A 113 -1.06 -4.35 5.00
CA ASP A 113 -0.29 -4.54 6.22
C ASP A 113 0.90 -3.56 6.32
N GLN A 114 1.73 -3.77 7.33
CA GLN A 114 3.01 -3.10 7.46
C GLN A 114 4.06 -4.09 7.89
N VAL A 115 5.19 -4.11 7.19
CA VAL A 115 6.32 -4.97 7.52
C VAL A 115 7.11 -4.32 8.65
N LEU A 116 7.22 -5.04 9.75
CA LEU A 116 7.95 -4.64 10.94
C LEU A 116 9.02 -5.69 11.26
N ASP A 117 10.18 -5.31 11.78
CA ASP A 117 11.17 -6.25 12.30
C ASP A 117 11.80 -5.69 13.56
N LYS A 118 11.71 -6.43 14.67
CA LYS A 118 12.20 -5.97 15.98
C LYS A 118 13.70 -6.24 16.18
N GLN A 119 14.28 -7.13 15.40
CA GLN A 119 15.64 -7.63 15.60
C GLN A 119 16.60 -7.08 14.55
N GLN A 120 16.19 -7.07 13.28
CA GLN A 120 16.99 -6.65 12.14
C GLN A 120 16.43 -5.35 11.58
N ASN A 121 16.76 -4.21 12.19
CA ASN A 121 16.27 -2.90 11.78
C ASN A 121 17.30 -1.77 12.01
N ILE A 122 17.03 -0.58 11.47
CA ILE A 122 17.84 0.64 11.67
C ILE A 122 17.24 1.49 12.80
N GLY A 123 17.11 0.91 13.99
CA GLY A 123 16.66 1.58 15.21
C GLY A 123 15.13 1.73 15.36
N LEU A 124 14.35 1.46 14.32
CA LEU A 124 12.89 1.48 14.36
C LEU A 124 12.33 0.21 13.71
N GLU A 125 11.29 -0.39 14.29
CA GLU A 125 10.73 -1.66 13.78
C GLU A 125 10.24 -1.55 12.33
N ASN A 126 9.80 -0.37 11.89
CA ASN A 126 9.36 -0.11 10.52
C ASN A 126 10.50 0.22 9.54
N LEU A 127 11.76 0.03 9.94
CA LEU A 127 12.95 0.12 9.10
C LEU A 127 13.71 -1.21 9.05
N PRO A 128 13.05 -2.32 8.66
CA PRO A 128 13.68 -3.62 8.61
C PRO A 128 14.85 -3.64 7.61
N ILE A 129 15.93 -4.29 8.00
CA ILE A 129 17.08 -4.57 7.13
C ILE A 129 16.83 -5.93 6.47
N ILE A 130 16.65 -5.95 5.16
CA ILE A 130 16.35 -7.16 4.41
C ILE A 130 17.62 -7.68 3.74
N THR A 131 17.91 -8.95 3.95
CA THR A 131 19.08 -9.64 3.36
C THR A 131 18.69 -10.84 2.50
N ASN A 132 17.41 -11.22 2.47
CA ASN A 132 16.95 -12.39 1.74
C ASN A 132 16.53 -12.04 0.30
N PHE A 133 17.46 -12.21 -0.63
CA PHE A 133 17.27 -12.02 -2.07
C PHE A 133 17.23 -13.36 -2.80
N THR A 134 16.14 -14.11 -2.64
CA THR A 134 15.99 -15.45 -3.20
C THR A 134 14.70 -15.56 -4.02
N PRO A 135 14.77 -15.93 -5.32
CA PRO A 135 15.97 -16.29 -6.07
C PRO A 135 16.84 -15.06 -6.45
N PRO A 136 18.12 -15.27 -6.81
CA PRO A 136 18.95 -14.21 -7.38
C PRO A 136 18.31 -13.63 -8.65
N HIS A 137 18.34 -12.31 -8.79
CA HIS A 137 17.70 -11.61 -9.89
C HIS A 137 18.55 -10.41 -10.32
N PRO A 138 18.52 -9.97 -11.61
CA PRO A 138 19.24 -8.78 -12.05
C PRO A 138 19.04 -7.56 -11.15
N ILE A 139 17.82 -7.31 -10.66
CA ILE A 139 17.54 -6.16 -9.80
C ILE A 139 18.26 -6.20 -8.43
N THR A 140 18.63 -7.39 -7.95
CA THR A 140 19.33 -7.59 -6.67
C THR A 140 20.83 -7.82 -6.83
N THR A 141 21.37 -7.66 -8.05
CA THR A 141 22.80 -7.87 -8.34
C THR A 141 23.66 -6.91 -7.54
N GLY A 142 24.65 -7.44 -6.82
CA GLY A 142 25.59 -6.65 -6.02
C GLY A 142 25.03 -6.17 -4.68
N LEU A 143 23.76 -6.43 -4.37
CA LEU A 143 23.15 -6.01 -3.12
C LEU A 143 23.44 -7.02 -2.00
N SER A 144 23.93 -6.53 -0.86
CA SER A 144 24.11 -7.34 0.34
C SER A 144 22.92 -7.23 1.31
N LYS A 145 22.26 -6.08 1.33
CA LYS A 145 21.10 -5.76 2.17
C LYS A 145 20.38 -4.53 1.64
N ILE A 146 19.13 -4.33 2.02
CA ILE A 146 18.37 -3.09 1.78
C ILE A 146 17.64 -2.66 3.06
N CYS A 147 17.29 -1.39 3.19
CA CYS A 147 16.42 -0.90 4.26
C CYS A 147 14.99 -0.81 3.73
N TYR A 148 14.13 -1.77 4.05
CA TYR A 148 12.76 -1.81 3.53
C TYR A 148 11.81 -0.95 4.37
N ARG A 149 11.95 0.37 4.21
CA ARG A 149 11.30 1.38 5.05
C ARG A 149 9.79 1.44 4.85
N ALA A 150 9.03 1.36 5.93
CA ALA A 150 7.59 1.67 5.99
C ALA A 150 6.77 1.07 4.83
N GLY A 151 7.11 -0.16 4.44
CA GLY A 151 6.44 -0.86 3.34
C GLY A 151 5.39 -1.85 3.81
N CYS A 152 4.49 -2.22 2.90
CA CYS A 152 3.65 -3.41 3.05
C CYS A 152 4.33 -4.65 2.46
N SER A 153 3.79 -5.82 2.75
CA SER A 153 4.15 -7.06 2.06
C SER A 153 3.37 -7.22 0.75
N LEU A 154 3.79 -8.17 -0.07
CA LEU A 154 3.19 -8.50 -1.36
C LEU A 154 2.77 -9.98 -1.37
N SER A 155 1.74 -10.27 -2.13
CA SER A 155 1.36 -11.63 -2.53
C SER A 155 1.67 -11.86 -4.00
N VAL A 156 1.96 -13.10 -4.35
CA VAL A 156 2.36 -13.50 -5.71
C VAL A 156 1.48 -14.66 -6.18
N ILE A 157 1.00 -14.56 -7.41
CA ILE A 157 0.18 -15.56 -8.10
C ILE A 157 0.78 -15.82 -9.49
N GLY A 158 0.74 -17.08 -9.94
CA GLY A 158 1.14 -17.42 -11.31
C GLY A 158 2.67 -17.37 -11.51
N ALA A 159 3.11 -16.59 -12.50
CA ALA A 159 4.50 -16.57 -12.98
C ALA A 159 5.36 -15.44 -12.40
N ALA A 160 4.79 -14.55 -11.58
CA ALA A 160 5.57 -13.52 -10.92
C ALA A 160 6.54 -14.14 -9.89
N ILE A 161 7.65 -13.43 -9.64
CA ILE A 161 8.79 -13.93 -8.86
C ILE A 161 9.05 -12.97 -7.71
N PRO A 162 9.02 -13.43 -6.44
CA PRO A 162 9.45 -12.62 -5.30
C PRO A 162 10.99 -12.57 -5.28
N VAL A 163 11.58 -11.38 -5.31
CA VAL A 163 13.04 -11.19 -5.40
C VAL A 163 13.66 -10.60 -4.14
N ALA A 164 12.83 -10.04 -3.25
CA ALA A 164 13.18 -9.73 -1.89
C ALA A 164 12.06 -10.22 -0.95
N ILE A 165 12.43 -10.87 0.15
CA ILE A 165 11.51 -11.49 1.11
C ILE A 165 11.83 -10.98 2.51
N SER A 166 10.82 -10.77 3.35
CA SER A 166 11.02 -10.38 4.75
C SER A 166 11.78 -11.44 5.54
N ASN A 167 12.43 -11.02 6.62
CA ASN A 167 13.23 -11.92 7.45
C ASN A 167 12.33 -12.85 8.28
N GLU A 168 12.93 -13.88 8.87
CA GLU A 168 12.25 -14.75 9.85
C GLU A 168 11.82 -13.99 11.10
N SER A 169 12.52 -12.90 11.46
CA SER A 169 12.22 -12.01 12.58
C SER A 169 11.19 -10.93 12.26
N SER A 170 10.79 -10.80 11.00
CA SER A 170 9.83 -9.78 10.57
C SER A 170 8.39 -10.21 10.86
N ASP A 171 7.46 -9.26 10.94
CA ASP A 171 6.00 -9.47 10.92
C ASP A 171 5.42 -8.63 9.76
N PRO A 172 4.86 -9.25 8.72
CA PRO A 172 4.84 -10.70 8.48
C PRO A 172 6.23 -11.26 8.14
N PHE A 173 6.49 -12.52 8.54
CA PHE A 173 7.75 -13.22 8.27
C PHE A 173 7.70 -13.95 6.92
N SER A 174 8.84 -14.06 6.25
CA SER A 174 8.98 -14.77 4.97
C SER A 174 7.97 -14.36 3.89
N SER A 175 7.52 -13.10 3.92
CA SER A 175 6.58 -12.55 2.95
C SER A 175 7.32 -11.81 1.84
N PRO A 176 6.88 -11.90 0.57
CA PRO A 176 7.43 -11.11 -0.52
C PRO A 176 7.35 -9.59 -0.26
N LEU A 177 8.38 -8.85 -0.67
CA LEU A 177 8.52 -7.40 -0.47
C LEU A 177 8.78 -6.64 -1.78
N ILE A 178 9.55 -7.27 -2.66
CA ILE A 178 9.77 -6.81 -4.02
C ILE A 178 9.50 -8.00 -4.93
N CYS A 179 8.64 -7.81 -5.92
CA CYS A 179 8.22 -8.85 -6.86
C CYS A 179 8.40 -8.35 -8.29
N VAL A 180 8.69 -9.26 -9.20
CA VAL A 180 8.86 -8.97 -10.62
C VAL A 180 8.00 -9.89 -11.48
N SER A 181 7.64 -9.44 -12.66
CA SER A 181 6.94 -10.22 -13.68
C SER A 181 7.45 -9.84 -15.07
N GLU A 182 7.53 -10.80 -15.99
CA GLU A 182 7.95 -10.59 -17.38
C GLU A 182 6.83 -11.01 -18.34
N PRO A 183 5.72 -10.25 -18.39
CA PRO A 183 4.58 -10.59 -19.24
C PRO A 183 4.88 -10.28 -20.72
N GLU A 184 4.92 -11.33 -21.54
CA GLU A 184 5.13 -11.23 -22.99
C GLU A 184 6.41 -10.47 -23.37
N LYS A 185 6.30 -9.23 -23.82
CA LYS A 185 7.44 -8.38 -24.23
C LYS A 185 7.87 -7.40 -23.14
N GLY A 186 7.06 -7.22 -22.09
CA GLY A 186 7.23 -6.18 -21.09
C GLY A 186 7.85 -6.68 -19.79
N ARG A 187 8.05 -5.75 -18.86
CA ARG A 187 8.60 -6.05 -17.53
C ARG A 187 7.87 -5.24 -16.47
N VAL A 188 7.59 -5.87 -15.33
CA VAL A 188 6.88 -5.26 -14.21
C VAL A 188 7.68 -5.48 -12.93
N CYS A 189 7.87 -4.42 -12.15
CA CYS A 189 8.45 -4.50 -10.81
C CYS A 189 7.48 -3.84 -9.83
N CYS A 190 7.14 -4.56 -8.76
CA CYS A 190 6.32 -4.05 -7.67
C CYS A 190 7.14 -4.05 -6.38
N SER A 191 7.06 -2.96 -5.61
CA SER A 191 7.62 -2.90 -4.27
C SER A 191 6.64 -2.26 -3.32
N GLY A 192 6.42 -2.88 -2.15
CA GLY A 192 5.54 -2.32 -1.14
C GLY A 192 6.10 -1.08 -0.42
N SER A 193 7.27 -0.56 -0.81
CA SER A 193 7.83 0.67 -0.26
C SER A 193 8.32 1.64 -1.33
N TYR A 194 7.64 2.78 -1.44
CA TYR A 194 8.12 3.96 -2.17
C TYR A 194 9.15 4.77 -1.37
N GLU A 195 9.16 4.67 -0.04
CA GLU A 195 10.05 5.47 0.81
C GLU A 195 11.52 5.10 0.66
N MET A 196 11.84 3.90 0.17
CA MET A 196 13.23 3.48 -0.11
C MET A 196 13.97 4.42 -1.07
N PHE A 197 13.24 5.13 -1.94
CA PHE A 197 13.83 6.05 -2.92
C PHE A 197 13.64 7.53 -2.59
N ARG A 198 13.07 7.84 -1.42
CA ARG A 198 12.88 9.23 -0.98
C ARG A 198 14.18 9.89 -0.54
N ASP A 199 14.22 11.20 -0.73
CA ASP A 199 15.31 12.07 -0.31
C ASP A 199 15.29 12.31 1.20
N LYS A 200 16.50 12.43 1.79
CA LYS A 200 16.74 13.01 3.12
C LYS A 200 15.93 12.37 4.26
N ILE A 201 15.64 11.08 4.16
CA ILE A 201 15.00 10.31 5.23
C ILE A 201 15.85 9.10 5.61
N GLY A 202 15.80 8.70 6.88
CA GLY A 202 16.52 7.50 7.34
C GLY A 202 15.99 6.25 6.63
N GLY A 203 16.86 5.52 5.94
CA GLY A 203 16.46 4.36 5.14
C GLY A 203 15.89 4.70 3.75
N GLY A 204 15.96 5.97 3.31
CA GLY A 204 15.65 6.38 1.95
C GLY A 204 16.80 6.15 0.98
N LEU A 205 16.88 6.94 -0.10
CA LEU A 205 17.84 6.70 -1.20
C LEU A 205 19.31 6.77 -0.74
N GLN A 206 19.59 7.49 0.35
CA GLN A 206 20.95 7.63 0.91
C GLN A 206 21.44 6.36 1.61
N TYR A 207 20.59 5.33 1.75
CA TYR A 207 21.03 4.04 2.23
C TYR A 207 21.98 3.40 1.21
N GLU A 208 23.07 2.81 1.70
CA GLU A 208 24.27 2.51 0.90
C GLU A 208 24.04 1.66 -0.36
N THR A 209 23.00 0.83 -0.39
CA THR A 209 22.65 -0.06 -1.51
C THR A 209 21.45 0.40 -2.33
N HIS A 210 20.74 1.46 -1.91
CA HIS A 210 19.51 1.87 -2.58
C HIS A 210 19.76 2.55 -3.93
N THR A 211 20.91 3.19 -4.12
CA THR A 211 21.30 3.71 -5.44
C THR A 211 21.50 2.59 -6.44
N ASP A 212 22.17 1.51 -6.03
CA ASP A 212 22.40 0.33 -6.87
C ASP A 212 21.08 -0.42 -7.14
N LEU A 213 20.21 -0.57 -6.12
CA LEU A 213 18.88 -1.14 -6.28
C LEU A 213 18.06 -0.34 -7.30
N ALA A 214 18.02 0.99 -7.19
CA ALA A 214 17.31 1.85 -8.11
C ALA A 214 17.83 1.66 -9.55
N LEU A 215 19.14 1.79 -9.76
CA LEU A 215 19.74 1.60 -11.09
C LEU A 215 19.45 0.21 -11.65
N ASN A 216 19.58 -0.85 -10.86
CA ASN A 216 19.30 -2.20 -11.32
C ASN A 216 17.82 -2.38 -11.70
N ILE A 217 16.88 -1.80 -10.94
CA ILE A 217 15.44 -1.82 -11.26
C ILE A 217 15.19 -1.10 -12.58
N PHE A 218 15.62 0.16 -12.71
CA PHE A 218 15.33 0.96 -13.91
C PHE A 218 16.03 0.41 -15.15
N SER A 219 17.27 -0.11 -15.03
CA SER A 219 17.93 -0.80 -16.14
C SER A 219 17.24 -2.11 -16.53
N TRP A 220 16.75 -2.88 -15.55
CA TRP A 220 16.03 -4.12 -15.83
C TRP A 220 14.65 -3.85 -16.43
N LEU A 221 13.94 -2.80 -16.04
CA LEU A 221 12.62 -2.48 -16.58
C LEU A 221 12.61 -2.15 -18.08
N VAL A 222 13.76 -1.77 -18.65
CA VAL A 222 13.90 -1.66 -20.11
C VAL A 222 13.95 -3.07 -20.71
N SER A 223 12.85 -3.47 -21.36
CA SER A 223 12.75 -4.77 -22.01
C SER A 223 13.70 -4.90 -23.20
N GLU A 224 14.03 -6.15 -23.55
CA GLU A 224 14.80 -6.43 -24.77
C GLU A 224 14.08 -5.90 -26.01
N TYR A 225 12.75 -6.01 -26.05
CA TYR A 225 11.92 -5.51 -27.14
C TYR A 225 12.07 -3.99 -27.33
N ARG A 226 11.99 -3.20 -26.25
CA ARG A 226 12.19 -1.74 -26.31
C ARG A 226 13.62 -1.37 -26.71
N ALA A 227 14.62 -2.12 -26.23
CA ALA A 227 16.02 -1.91 -26.61
C ALA A 227 16.26 -2.19 -28.11
N ASP A 228 15.62 -3.22 -28.66
CA ASP A 228 15.70 -3.57 -30.07
C ASP A 228 15.00 -2.52 -30.96
N MET A 229 13.78 -2.09 -30.60
CA MET A 229 13.06 -1.02 -31.33
C MET A 229 13.89 0.26 -31.45
N LYS A 230 14.56 0.65 -30.36
CA LYS A 230 15.49 1.78 -30.33
C LYS A 230 16.67 1.61 -31.29
N THR A 231 17.23 0.41 -31.33
CA THR A 231 18.36 0.09 -32.22
C THR A 231 17.93 0.12 -33.69
N LEU A 232 16.68 -0.24 -33.99
CA LEU A 232 16.08 -0.23 -35.32
C LEU A 232 15.60 1.16 -35.77
N GLY A 233 15.47 2.12 -34.85
CA GLY A 233 14.98 3.46 -35.14
C GLY A 233 13.46 3.55 -35.30
N GLU A 234 12.73 2.57 -34.78
CA GLU A 234 11.25 2.51 -34.77
C GLU A 234 10.65 3.22 -33.55
N TYR A 235 11.46 3.94 -32.79
CA TYR A 235 11.10 4.58 -31.53
C TYR A 235 11.03 6.09 -31.69
N GLU A 236 9.87 6.67 -31.37
CA GLU A 236 9.68 8.12 -31.29
C GLU A 236 9.86 8.59 -29.86
N ALA A 237 10.72 9.59 -29.66
CA ALA A 237 10.90 10.20 -28.34
C ALA A 237 9.63 10.98 -27.95
N PRO A 238 9.29 11.05 -26.65
CA PRO A 238 8.10 11.77 -26.22
C PRO A 238 8.27 13.27 -26.52
N GLU A 239 7.20 13.90 -27.01
CA GLU A 239 7.19 15.35 -27.23
C GLU A 239 7.40 16.06 -25.88
N THR A 240 8.52 16.76 -25.73
CA THR A 240 8.79 17.55 -24.52
C THR A 240 7.78 18.69 -24.45
N GLN A 241 6.82 18.58 -23.53
CA GLN A 241 6.03 19.74 -23.11
C GLN A 241 6.95 20.65 -22.27
N ASP A 242 7.71 21.50 -22.95
CA ASP A 242 8.44 22.59 -22.29
C ASP A 242 7.41 23.55 -21.66
N SER A 243 7.12 23.35 -20.37
CA SER A 243 6.30 24.27 -19.60
C SER A 243 7.12 25.51 -19.29
N GLU A 244 7.14 26.47 -20.22
CA GLU A 244 7.52 27.85 -19.94
C GLU A 244 6.46 28.51 -19.04
N PHE A 245 6.37 28.11 -17.77
CA PHE A 245 5.73 28.94 -16.75
C PHE A 245 6.71 30.05 -16.36
N GLY A 246 6.72 31.11 -17.17
CA GLY A 246 7.38 32.37 -16.85
C GLY A 246 6.87 32.91 -15.51
N THR A 247 7.80 33.14 -14.58
CA THR A 247 7.58 33.82 -13.32
C THR A 247 7.22 35.29 -13.57
N SER A 248 5.92 35.54 -13.77
CA SER A 248 5.34 36.87 -13.63
C SER A 248 4.89 37.05 -12.19
N GLU A 249 5.72 37.69 -11.37
CA GLU A 249 5.30 38.29 -10.10
C GLU A 249 4.09 39.21 -10.37
N MET A 250 2.92 38.85 -9.86
CA MET A 250 1.79 39.76 -9.78
C MET A 250 1.19 39.72 -8.38
N ASP A 251 1.48 40.81 -7.68
CA ASP A 251 0.96 41.29 -6.40
C ASP A 251 -0.57 41.16 -6.31
N LEU A 252 -1.06 40.36 -5.36
CA LEU A 252 -2.50 40.13 -5.14
C LEU A 252 -2.93 40.67 -3.77
N GLY A 253 -2.98 41.99 -3.66
CA GLY A 253 -3.69 42.72 -2.62
C GLY A 253 -4.99 43.32 -3.16
N SER A 254 -6.12 42.99 -2.53
CA SER A 254 -7.44 43.65 -2.62
C SER A 254 -8.29 43.42 -3.87
N THR A 255 -9.30 42.54 -3.79
CA THR A 255 -10.72 42.96 -3.67
C THR A 255 -11.63 41.74 -3.52
N LEU A 256 -12.44 41.76 -2.46
CA LEU A 256 -13.54 40.84 -2.23
C LEU A 256 -14.74 41.20 -3.11
N ARG A 257 -15.45 40.14 -3.50
CA ARG A 257 -16.91 40.03 -3.67
C ARG A 257 -17.57 40.55 -4.96
N GLU A 258 -18.43 39.65 -5.45
CA GLU A 258 -19.57 39.82 -6.37
C GLU A 258 -19.28 39.77 -7.87
N LYS A 259 -19.35 38.54 -8.40
CA LYS A 259 -20.38 38.20 -9.41
C LYS A 259 -20.61 36.69 -9.49
N ALA A 260 -21.87 36.33 -9.28
CA ALA A 260 -22.43 35.01 -9.48
C ALA A 260 -22.52 34.65 -10.97
N LEU A 261 -22.15 33.40 -11.32
CA LEU A 261 -22.87 32.46 -12.18
C LEU A 261 -21.94 31.29 -12.57
N GLY A 262 -22.37 30.08 -12.18
CA GLY A 262 -21.98 28.69 -12.50
C GLY A 262 -20.78 28.32 -13.37
N GLU A 263 -20.17 27.17 -13.03
CA GLU A 263 -20.04 26.03 -13.95
C GLU A 263 -19.75 24.72 -13.17
N VAL A 264 -20.59 23.70 -13.41
CA VAL A 264 -20.37 22.28 -13.11
C VAL A 264 -19.94 21.61 -14.44
N PRO A 265 -19.49 20.34 -14.43
CA PRO A 265 -18.14 19.87 -14.78
C PRO A 265 -17.88 19.69 -16.29
N ALA A 266 -16.62 19.79 -16.73
CA ALA A 266 -16.27 19.52 -18.13
C ALA A 266 -16.18 18.02 -18.42
N ILE A 267 -17.24 17.46 -19.02
CA ILE A 267 -17.20 16.16 -19.72
C ILE A 267 -16.52 16.39 -21.08
N LYS A 268 -15.30 15.87 -21.26
CA LYS A 268 -14.62 15.87 -22.56
C LYS A 268 -15.12 14.69 -23.42
N LEU A 269 -16.02 15.02 -24.34
CA LEU A 269 -16.45 14.17 -25.45
C LEU A 269 -15.31 14.00 -26.46
N LYS A 270 -15.04 12.76 -26.87
CA LYS A 270 -14.08 12.41 -27.94
C LYS A 270 -14.67 12.82 -29.29
N THR A 271 -14.14 13.86 -29.91
CA THR A 271 -14.52 14.33 -31.25
C THR A 271 -13.51 13.90 -32.31
N GLU A 272 -13.81 12.79 -32.98
CA GLU A 272 -13.78 12.75 -34.45
C GLU A 272 -14.92 11.86 -34.93
N ILE A 273 -16.12 12.45 -35.04
CA ILE A 273 -17.28 11.76 -35.60
C ILE A 273 -17.32 12.05 -37.10
N ARG A 274 -16.89 11.09 -37.92
CA ARG A 274 -17.07 11.15 -39.37
C ARG A 274 -18.51 10.81 -39.74
N ILE A 275 -19.36 11.84 -39.79
CA ILE A 275 -20.75 11.71 -40.23
C ILE A 275 -20.77 11.57 -41.76
N SER A 276 -21.05 10.36 -42.23
CA SER A 276 -21.03 10.06 -43.67
C SER A 276 -22.39 10.35 -44.33
N ASP A 277 -23.49 10.20 -43.58
CA ASP A 277 -24.84 10.47 -44.08
C ASP A 277 -25.82 11.04 -43.02
N LYS A 278 -27.01 11.44 -43.48
CA LYS A 278 -28.08 12.01 -42.63
C LYS A 278 -28.62 11.00 -41.61
N SER A 279 -28.52 9.71 -41.88
CA SER A 279 -29.00 8.66 -40.97
C SER A 279 -28.07 8.49 -39.78
N ASP A 280 -26.75 8.60 -40.00
CA ASP A 280 -25.73 8.59 -38.95
C ASP A 280 -25.89 9.78 -38.01
N LEU A 281 -26.15 10.98 -38.55
CA LEU A 281 -26.46 12.16 -37.74
C LEU A 281 -27.70 11.96 -36.87
N MET A 282 -28.76 11.37 -37.43
CA MET A 282 -30.00 11.14 -36.68
C MET A 282 -29.82 10.10 -35.57
N LYS A 283 -29.03 9.04 -35.79
CA LYS A 283 -28.68 8.05 -34.76
C LYS A 283 -27.89 8.69 -33.63
N LEU A 284 -26.86 9.46 -33.97
CA LEU A 284 -26.05 10.17 -32.99
C LEU A 284 -26.89 11.13 -32.13
N LEU A 285 -27.82 11.87 -32.76
CA LEU A 285 -28.74 12.75 -32.03
C LEU A 285 -29.68 11.97 -31.09
N HIS A 286 -30.11 10.77 -31.45
CA HIS A 286 -30.93 9.92 -30.57
C HIS A 286 -30.10 9.36 -29.41
N GLU A 287 -28.85 8.99 -29.64
CA GLU A 287 -27.92 8.54 -28.59
C GLU A 287 -27.66 9.66 -27.57
N TYR A 288 -27.42 10.90 -28.04
CA TYR A 288 -27.30 12.06 -27.14
C TYR A 288 -28.59 12.34 -26.38
N LEU A 289 -29.75 12.24 -27.02
CA LEU A 289 -31.03 12.42 -26.35
C LEU A 289 -31.25 11.35 -25.25
N ALA A 290 -30.82 10.11 -25.48
CA ALA A 290 -30.88 9.04 -24.49
C ALA A 290 -29.96 9.31 -23.30
N GLN A 291 -28.73 9.78 -23.54
CA GLN A 291 -27.79 10.16 -22.47
C GLN A 291 -28.31 11.33 -21.62
N ILE A 292 -28.91 12.35 -22.25
CA ILE A 292 -29.53 13.48 -21.54
C ILE A 292 -30.66 12.99 -20.62
N ASN A 293 -31.51 12.09 -21.11
CA ASN A 293 -32.58 11.52 -20.29
C ASN A 293 -32.05 10.67 -19.13
N HIS A 294 -30.96 9.93 -19.34
CA HIS A 294 -30.30 9.19 -18.27
C HIS A 294 -29.77 10.12 -17.17
N MET A 295 -29.05 11.18 -17.54
CA MET A 295 -28.57 12.20 -16.58
C MET A 295 -29.73 12.85 -15.82
N LYS A 296 -30.84 13.18 -16.49
CA LYS A 296 -32.05 13.72 -15.85
C LYS A 296 -32.56 12.79 -14.75
N ASN A 297 -32.68 11.50 -15.04
CA ASN A 297 -33.17 10.52 -14.07
C ASN A 297 -32.21 10.34 -12.88
N THR A 298 -30.90 10.38 -13.12
CA THR A 298 -29.90 10.32 -12.05
C THR A 298 -29.99 11.54 -11.14
N ILE A 299 -30.17 12.73 -11.70
CA ILE A 299 -30.37 13.96 -10.91
C ILE A 299 -31.66 13.88 -10.09
N GLU A 300 -32.76 13.39 -10.66
CA GLU A 300 -34.03 13.21 -9.93
C GLU A 300 -33.87 12.25 -8.73
N LYS A 301 -33.14 11.15 -8.89
CA LYS A 301 -32.82 10.22 -7.79
C LYS A 301 -31.97 10.85 -6.70
N LEU A 302 -30.99 11.68 -7.07
CA LEU A 302 -30.16 12.40 -6.09
C LEU A 302 -30.96 13.44 -5.30
N ILE A 303 -31.92 14.10 -5.95
CA ILE A 303 -32.85 15.04 -5.28
C ILE A 303 -33.75 14.28 -4.30
N GLU A 304 -34.26 13.11 -4.68
CA GLU A 304 -35.09 12.26 -3.81
C GLU A 304 -34.30 11.77 -2.59
N LEU A 305 -33.08 11.26 -2.78
CA LEU A 305 -32.16 10.84 -1.71
C LEU A 305 -31.85 11.99 -0.74
N ALA A 306 -31.55 13.18 -1.26
CA ALA A 306 -31.26 14.34 -0.42
C ALA A 306 -32.47 14.78 0.41
N SER A 307 -33.68 14.69 -0.17
CA SER A 307 -34.94 15.08 0.50
C SER A 307 -35.34 14.13 1.62
N VAL A 308 -34.87 12.88 1.61
CA VAL A 308 -35.10 11.90 2.68
C VAL A 308 -34.12 12.09 3.85
N SER A 309 -32.97 12.72 3.63
CA SER A 309 -31.91 12.88 4.65
C SER A 309 -32.01 14.10 5.55
N GLU A 310 -32.96 15.02 5.31
CA GLU A 310 -33.10 16.23 6.14
C GLU A 310 -33.65 15.94 7.55
N ASP A 311 -34.38 14.83 7.76
CA ASP A 311 -34.95 14.48 9.07
C ASP A 311 -33.90 13.90 10.05
N ASP A 312 -32.80 13.30 9.55
CA ASP A 312 -31.79 12.65 10.41
C ASP A 312 -30.64 13.58 10.84
N ILE A 313 -30.49 14.74 10.20
CA ILE A 313 -29.39 15.68 10.51
C ILE A 313 -29.71 16.54 11.75
N VAL A 314 -30.99 16.65 12.14
CA VAL A 314 -31.42 17.50 13.27
C VAL A 314 -31.31 16.79 14.63
N GLU A 315 -31.32 15.45 14.69
CA GLU A 315 -31.23 14.72 15.97
C GLU A 315 -29.80 14.58 16.53
N LEU A 316 -28.77 14.59 15.69
CA LEU A 316 -27.37 14.43 16.13
C LEU A 316 -26.79 15.64 16.89
N HIS A 317 -27.47 16.78 16.89
CA HIS A 317 -27.05 17.97 17.65
C HIS A 317 -27.69 18.09 19.03
N LYS A 318 -28.64 17.22 19.40
CA LYS A 318 -29.33 17.30 20.70
C LYS A 318 -28.77 16.38 21.79
N GLU A 319 -28.06 15.31 21.43
CA GLU A 319 -27.58 14.32 22.41
C GLU A 319 -26.20 14.67 23.03
N LYS A 320 -25.51 15.71 22.55
CA LYS A 320 -24.18 16.09 23.05
C LYS A 320 -24.15 17.17 24.15
N GLU A 321 -25.30 17.71 24.56
CA GLU A 321 -25.36 18.75 25.61
C GLU A 321 -25.87 18.25 26.99
N GLU A 322 -26.27 16.98 27.15
CA GLU A 322 -26.83 16.48 28.42
C GLU A 322 -25.87 15.65 29.30
N GLU A 323 -24.62 15.37 28.89
CA GLU A 323 -23.71 14.48 29.65
C GLU A 323 -22.59 15.17 30.46
N THR A 324 -22.63 16.50 30.61
CA THR A 324 -21.63 17.24 31.43
C THR A 324 -22.23 18.02 32.60
N VAL A 325 -23.20 17.45 33.31
CA VAL A 325 -23.63 17.95 34.64
C VAL A 325 -23.99 16.78 35.55
N GLU A 326 -22.99 16.15 36.16
CA GLU A 326 -23.09 15.57 37.51
C GLU A 326 -21.73 14.98 37.89
N ILE A 327 -21.00 15.69 38.78
CA ILE A 327 -20.22 15.19 39.92
C ILE A 327 -19.48 16.41 40.47
N GLU A 328 -20.20 17.17 41.30
CA GLU A 328 -19.60 18.09 42.27
C GLU A 328 -20.43 17.98 43.55
N SER A 329 -19.92 17.24 44.55
CA SER A 329 -20.12 17.55 45.97
C SER A 329 -19.26 16.63 46.84
N LYS A 330 -18.16 17.21 47.34
CA LYS A 330 -17.78 17.14 48.76
C LYS A 330 -16.58 18.04 49.00
N GLU A 331 -16.89 19.19 49.59
CA GLU A 331 -15.94 20.00 50.35
C GLU A 331 -15.46 19.19 51.57
N GLU A 332 -14.16 19.23 51.87
CA GLU A 332 -13.69 19.82 53.13
C GLU A 332 -12.15 20.01 53.16
N GLU A 333 -11.80 21.20 53.67
CA GLU A 333 -10.56 21.64 54.32
C GLU A 333 -9.28 21.96 53.50
N VAL A 334 -9.10 23.28 53.38
CA VAL A 334 -7.89 24.03 53.06
C VAL A 334 -6.92 24.01 54.24
N SER A 335 -5.63 23.74 53.97
CA SER A 335 -4.55 24.44 54.66
C SER A 335 -3.44 24.80 53.68
N GLU A 336 -3.01 26.05 53.79
CA GLU A 336 -1.94 26.72 53.06
C GLU A 336 -0.57 26.09 53.40
N ASP A 337 0.29 25.85 52.41
CA ASP A 337 1.62 26.48 52.40
C ASP A 337 2.40 26.24 51.09
N MET A 338 2.96 27.35 50.61
CA MET A 338 4.29 27.53 50.00
C MET A 338 4.85 26.62 48.88
N ALA A 339 5.24 27.34 47.82
CA ALA A 339 6.55 27.35 47.15
C ALA A 339 6.62 26.89 45.68
N GLN A 340 7.39 27.70 44.95
CA GLN A 340 7.68 27.68 43.50
C GLN A 340 8.43 26.42 43.05
N PRO A 341 8.39 26.07 41.76
CA PRO A 341 9.26 25.03 41.19
C PRO A 341 10.62 25.63 40.79
N MET A 342 11.70 25.07 41.33
CA MET A 342 13.02 25.10 40.70
C MET A 342 13.34 23.68 40.22
N PHE A 343 13.35 23.49 38.91
CA PHE A 343 14.10 22.40 38.28
C PHE A 343 15.39 23.02 37.74
N SER A 344 16.53 22.49 38.18
CA SER A 344 17.82 22.69 37.54
C SER A 344 18.39 21.32 37.17
N ASP A 345 18.86 21.24 35.93
CA ASP A 345 19.64 20.14 35.36
C ASP A 345 20.99 20.04 36.08
N GLU A 346 21.24 18.95 36.78
CA GLU A 346 22.57 18.43 37.13
C GLU A 346 22.39 17.14 37.94
N ASP A 347 22.45 15.97 37.30
CA ASP A 347 22.87 14.71 37.92
C ASP A 347 23.02 13.62 36.84
N PHE A 348 24.09 13.70 36.06
CA PHE A 348 24.51 12.64 35.15
C PHE A 348 26.03 12.50 35.11
N GLU A 349 26.67 12.29 36.27
CA GLU A 349 28.04 11.76 36.33
C GLU A 349 28.28 10.96 37.60
N SER A 350 28.20 9.63 37.53
CA SER A 350 29.07 8.74 38.31
C SER A 350 28.88 7.26 37.97
N LEU A 351 29.50 6.76 36.90
CA LEU A 351 29.83 5.33 36.80
C LEU A 351 31.21 5.15 36.13
N LYS A 352 32.25 5.00 36.96
CA LYS A 352 33.50 4.36 36.56
C LYS A 352 34.28 3.83 37.78
N LYS A 353 34.70 2.55 37.63
CA LYS A 353 35.68 1.77 38.43
C LYS A 353 35.08 1.12 39.69
N GLU A 354 35.36 -0.15 40.06
CA GLU A 354 36.51 -1.01 39.76
C GLU A 354 36.23 -2.51 40.06
N LYS A 355 37.03 -3.36 39.39
CA LYS A 355 37.39 -4.79 39.59
C LYS A 355 37.50 -5.23 41.08
N LYS A 356 37.38 -6.49 41.54
CA LYS A 356 37.73 -7.86 41.06
C LYS A 356 37.28 -8.90 42.16
N PRO A 357 37.52 -10.24 42.00
CA PRO A 357 36.70 -11.33 42.55
C PRO A 357 37.24 -12.01 43.82
N ALA A 358 36.41 -12.86 44.44
CA ALA A 358 36.85 -13.93 45.33
C ALA A 358 35.96 -15.19 45.20
N THR A 359 36.65 -16.32 45.05
CA THR A 359 36.24 -17.73 45.09
C THR A 359 35.99 -18.24 46.52
N SER A 360 35.02 -19.16 46.70
CA SER A 360 35.19 -20.45 47.43
C SER A 360 33.89 -21.28 47.58
N THR A 361 33.88 -22.45 46.94
CA THR A 361 33.61 -23.83 47.42
C THR A 361 32.41 -24.26 48.30
N GLU A 362 31.84 -25.42 47.91
CA GLU A 362 31.23 -26.53 48.71
C GLU A 362 29.88 -26.29 49.42
N GLU A 363 28.97 -27.24 49.65
CA GLU A 363 28.58 -28.55 49.11
C GLU A 363 27.26 -28.93 49.86
N LYS A 364 26.38 -29.72 49.21
CA LYS A 364 25.44 -30.73 49.77
C LYS A 364 24.12 -30.35 50.51
N LYS A 365 23.04 -30.83 49.84
CA LYS A 365 21.96 -31.77 50.27
C LYS A 365 20.73 -31.31 51.08
N LYS A 366 19.57 -31.65 50.45
CA LYS A 366 18.28 -32.15 50.99
C LYS A 366 17.49 -31.13 51.86
N THR A 367 16.16 -30.95 51.76
CA THR A 367 15.03 -31.86 51.51
C THR A 367 13.73 -31.03 51.36
N LYS A 368 12.73 -31.55 50.63
CA LYS A 368 11.25 -31.45 50.77
C LYS A 368 10.61 -30.23 51.47
N ASP A 369 9.71 -29.52 50.78
CA ASP A 369 8.23 -29.63 50.83
C ASP A 369 7.63 -28.56 49.88
N LYS A 370 6.85 -28.93 48.87
CA LYS A 370 5.36 -28.87 48.83
C LYS A 370 4.75 -27.57 49.37
N SER A 371 4.26 -26.73 48.45
CA SER A 371 2.86 -26.25 48.33
C SER A 371 2.78 -24.79 47.87
N GLY A 372 1.89 -24.54 46.91
CA GLY A 372 1.36 -23.21 46.59
C GLY A 372 2.10 -22.49 45.48
N LEU A 373 1.66 -22.67 44.23
CA LEU A 373 1.67 -21.68 43.14
C LEU A 373 1.09 -22.36 41.88
N GLU A 374 -0.16 -22.78 42.00
CA GLU A 374 -1.08 -22.97 40.87
C GLU A 374 -2.26 -22.05 41.20
N GLU A 375 -2.26 -20.84 40.63
CA GLU A 375 -3.40 -19.91 40.47
C GLU A 375 -2.86 -18.50 40.20
N GLU A 376 -2.19 -18.30 39.07
CA GLU A 376 -2.00 -16.94 38.50
C GLU A 376 -1.50 -17.10 37.06
N LEU A 377 -2.42 -17.31 36.11
CA LEU A 377 -2.30 -17.04 34.66
C LEU A 377 -3.45 -17.69 33.89
N THR A 378 -4.69 -17.33 34.21
CA THR A 378 -5.85 -17.58 33.32
C THR A 378 -6.84 -16.43 33.45
N GLU A 379 -6.39 -15.23 33.04
CA GLU A 379 -7.28 -14.15 32.60
C GLU A 379 -6.67 -13.56 31.32
N GLU A 380 -6.54 -14.39 30.28
CA GLU A 380 -6.42 -13.86 28.92
C GLU A 380 -7.84 -13.72 28.35
N ILE A 381 -8.27 -12.47 28.28
CA ILE A 381 -9.48 -11.94 27.65
C ILE A 381 -9.81 -12.75 26.38
N GLU A 382 -10.92 -13.49 26.44
CA GLU A 382 -11.65 -13.92 25.25
C GLU A 382 -12.15 -12.63 24.58
N GLU A 383 -11.37 -12.08 23.64
CA GLU A 383 -11.91 -11.12 22.68
C GLU A 383 -12.99 -11.83 21.87
N GLU A 384 -14.24 -11.73 22.34
CA GLU A 384 -15.43 -12.00 21.54
C GLU A 384 -15.36 -11.10 20.32
N ILE A 385 -15.09 -11.71 19.18
CA ILE A 385 -15.17 -11.04 17.89
C ILE A 385 -16.66 -10.90 17.59
N GLU A 386 -17.26 -9.78 18.02
CA GLU A 386 -18.53 -9.29 17.51
C GLU A 386 -18.32 -8.92 16.03
N GLU A 387 -18.61 -9.88 15.16
CA GLU A 387 -18.74 -9.64 13.71
C GLU A 387 -20.20 -9.25 13.45
N GLU A 388 -20.41 -8.02 12.97
CA GLU A 388 -21.70 -7.55 12.47
C GLU A 388 -22.28 -8.55 11.44
N GLU A 389 -23.56 -8.90 11.59
CA GLU A 389 -24.29 -9.73 10.64
C GLU A 389 -24.57 -8.92 9.37
N GLU A 390 -23.68 -9.02 8.37
CA GLU A 390 -23.98 -8.52 7.02
C GLU A 390 -25.00 -9.44 6.34
N ASP A 391 -26.16 -8.88 5.98
CA ASP A 391 -27.13 -9.52 5.09
C ASP A 391 -26.55 -9.63 3.67
N ILE A 392 -26.42 -10.86 3.16
CA ILE A 392 -25.87 -11.13 1.83
C ILE A 392 -27.03 -11.13 0.81
N ASP A 393 -27.02 -10.21 -0.15
CA ASP A 393 -27.93 -10.23 -1.31
C ASP A 393 -27.47 -11.31 -2.32
N ILE A 394 -28.16 -12.45 -2.32
CA ILE A 394 -27.75 -13.66 -3.07
C ILE A 394 -28.21 -13.60 -4.53
N GLU A 395 -29.36 -12.97 -4.82
CA GLU A 395 -30.07 -13.14 -6.10
C GLU A 395 -29.29 -12.54 -7.29
N ASN A 396 -28.44 -11.53 -7.05
CA ASN A 396 -27.60 -10.90 -8.06
C ASN A 396 -26.10 -11.25 -7.97
N ARG A 397 -25.64 -11.93 -6.91
CA ARG A 397 -24.20 -12.09 -6.60
C ARG A 397 -23.70 -13.52 -6.51
N ARG A 398 -24.50 -14.51 -6.94
CA ARG A 398 -24.15 -15.92 -6.86
C ARG A 398 -22.76 -16.25 -7.44
N GLU A 399 -22.45 -15.77 -8.65
CA GLU A 399 -21.17 -16.05 -9.31
C GLU A 399 -19.98 -15.42 -8.55
N GLU A 400 -20.16 -14.20 -8.03
CA GLU A 400 -19.16 -13.54 -7.18
C GLU A 400 -18.92 -14.30 -5.87
N LEU A 401 -19.99 -14.77 -5.22
CA LEU A 401 -19.91 -15.53 -3.96
C LEU A 401 -19.24 -16.91 -4.18
N GLU A 402 -19.51 -17.58 -5.29
CA GLU A 402 -18.83 -18.83 -5.66
C GLU A 402 -17.33 -18.60 -5.92
N ALA A 403 -16.97 -17.49 -6.57
CA ALA A 403 -15.58 -17.08 -6.76
C ALA A 403 -14.88 -16.73 -5.42
N GLU A 404 -15.58 -16.04 -4.51
CA GLU A 404 -15.09 -15.72 -3.16
C GLU A 404 -14.79 -17.00 -2.37
N VAL A 405 -15.70 -17.99 -2.39
CA VAL A 405 -15.49 -19.29 -1.75
C VAL A 405 -14.24 -19.98 -2.32
N GLY A 406 -14.09 -20.02 -3.64
CA GLY A 406 -12.92 -20.60 -4.29
C GLY A 406 -11.60 -19.90 -3.90
N SER A 407 -11.62 -18.57 -3.72
CA SER A 407 -10.47 -17.81 -3.23
C SER A 407 -10.16 -18.13 -1.75
N LEU A 408 -11.19 -18.16 -0.90
CA LEU A 408 -11.06 -18.49 0.52
C LEU A 408 -10.56 -19.92 0.75
N GLU A 409 -10.96 -20.89 -0.06
CA GLU A 409 -10.45 -22.27 0.00
C GLU A 409 -8.96 -22.35 -0.34
N LYS A 410 -8.51 -21.61 -1.36
CA LYS A 410 -7.08 -21.50 -1.70
C LYS A 410 -6.30 -20.87 -0.56
N LYS A 411 -6.83 -19.79 0.03
CA LYS A 411 -6.24 -19.15 1.22
C LYS A 411 -6.16 -20.11 2.39
N LEU A 412 -7.24 -20.84 2.70
CA LEU A 412 -7.26 -21.86 3.75
C LEU A 412 -6.18 -22.92 3.56
N LYS A 413 -6.01 -23.41 2.33
CA LYS A 413 -4.96 -24.38 2.00
C LYS A 413 -3.56 -23.80 2.22
N SER A 414 -3.34 -22.54 1.85
CA SER A 414 -2.07 -21.85 2.10
C SER A 414 -1.75 -21.75 3.60
N VAL A 415 -2.73 -21.31 4.41
CA VAL A 415 -2.57 -21.19 5.88
C VAL A 415 -2.32 -22.55 6.54
N LEU A 416 -2.96 -23.62 6.06
CA LEU A 416 -2.70 -24.99 6.54
C LEU A 416 -1.29 -25.48 6.20
N ASN A 417 -0.79 -25.20 4.99
CA ASN A 417 0.58 -25.53 4.62
C ASN A 417 1.60 -24.77 5.49
N LEU A 418 1.31 -23.51 5.83
CA LEU A 418 2.15 -22.72 6.73
C LEU A 418 2.17 -23.29 8.15
N LEU A 419 1.02 -23.75 8.65
CA LEU A 419 0.91 -24.43 9.94
C LEU A 419 1.77 -25.72 9.97
N GLU A 420 1.69 -26.55 8.92
CA GLU A 420 2.50 -27.76 8.79
C GLU A 420 4.00 -27.45 8.74
N PHE A 421 4.39 -26.38 8.04
CA PHE A 421 5.77 -25.91 7.98
C PHE A 421 6.31 -25.48 9.36
N ILE A 422 5.51 -24.73 10.11
CA ILE A 422 5.85 -24.29 11.47
C ILE A 422 5.98 -25.50 12.41
N GLU A 423 5.06 -26.46 12.34
CA GLU A 423 5.14 -27.70 13.12
C GLU A 423 6.42 -28.48 12.80
N LYS A 424 6.79 -28.58 11.52
CA LYS A 424 8.04 -29.22 11.10
C LYS A 424 9.27 -28.51 11.65
N ASN A 425 9.28 -27.16 11.65
CA ASN A 425 10.39 -26.39 12.18
C ASN A 425 10.54 -26.56 13.70
N TYR A 426 9.43 -26.54 14.43
CA TYR A 426 9.41 -26.82 15.87
C TYR A 426 9.94 -28.23 16.18
N ILE A 427 9.44 -29.26 15.50
CA ILE A 427 9.90 -30.65 15.68
C ILE A 427 11.40 -30.79 15.37
N SER A 428 11.91 -30.03 14.39
CA SER A 428 13.33 -30.04 14.03
C SER A 428 14.24 -29.27 14.99
N GLY A 429 13.69 -28.57 15.99
CA GLY A 429 14.43 -27.73 16.93
C GLY A 429 14.90 -26.40 16.35
N LYS A 430 14.37 -25.99 15.19
CA LYS A 430 14.69 -24.70 14.53
C LYS A 430 13.88 -23.53 15.07
N MET A 431 12.87 -23.80 15.90
CA MET A 431 11.96 -22.81 16.47
C MET A 431 11.76 -23.12 17.94
N ASP A 432 11.80 -22.10 18.80
CA ASP A 432 11.53 -22.24 20.22
C ASP A 432 10.02 -22.43 20.50
N GLU A 433 9.71 -22.99 21.67
CA GLU A 433 8.35 -23.36 22.07
C GLU A 433 7.41 -22.14 22.17
N ASP A 434 7.91 -21.00 22.66
CA ASP A 434 7.12 -19.78 22.81
C ASP A 434 6.74 -19.20 21.44
N THR A 435 7.70 -19.09 20.53
CA THR A 435 7.46 -18.65 19.14
C THR A 435 6.50 -19.59 18.42
N TYR A 436 6.68 -20.90 18.57
CA TYR A 436 5.78 -21.91 17.99
C TYR A 436 4.34 -21.75 18.50
N ASN A 437 4.14 -21.67 19.81
CA ASN A 437 2.82 -21.55 20.42
C ASN A 437 2.12 -20.25 19.97
N LYS A 438 2.85 -19.14 19.92
CA LYS A 438 2.33 -17.84 19.45
C LYS A 438 1.90 -17.91 17.98
N GLN A 439 2.75 -18.44 17.10
CA GLN A 439 2.44 -18.55 15.67
C GLN A 439 1.28 -19.54 15.42
N LYS A 440 1.26 -20.68 16.12
CA LYS A 440 0.18 -21.66 16.05
C LYS A 440 -1.16 -21.08 16.50
N LYS A 441 -1.19 -20.28 17.58
CA LYS A 441 -2.39 -19.57 18.04
C LYS A 441 -2.90 -18.59 16.98
N LYS A 442 -2.01 -17.80 16.35
CA LYS A 442 -2.35 -16.84 15.27
C LYS A 442 -2.96 -17.55 14.06
N LEU A 443 -2.31 -18.60 13.54
CA LEU A 443 -2.80 -19.35 12.37
C LEU A 443 -4.11 -20.09 12.64
N ASN A 444 -4.30 -20.66 13.84
CA ASN A 444 -5.56 -21.31 14.19
C ASN A 444 -6.74 -20.32 14.25
N LYS A 445 -6.52 -19.10 14.77
CA LYS A 445 -7.53 -18.04 14.73
C LYS A 445 -7.89 -17.68 13.27
N GLU A 446 -6.90 -17.58 12.39
CA GLU A 446 -7.14 -17.30 10.96
C GLU A 446 -7.89 -18.43 10.25
N ILE A 447 -7.51 -19.70 10.50
CA ILE A 447 -8.21 -20.88 9.98
C ILE A 447 -9.68 -20.88 10.41
N GLN A 448 -9.96 -20.56 11.68
CA GLN A 448 -11.34 -20.48 12.18
C GLN A 448 -12.14 -19.37 11.49
N LYS A 449 -11.56 -18.17 11.32
CA LYS A 449 -12.20 -17.06 10.59
C LYS A 449 -12.54 -17.44 9.15
N ILE A 450 -11.58 -18.00 8.42
CA ILE A 450 -11.78 -18.42 7.03
C ILE A 450 -12.87 -19.50 6.93
N ARG A 451 -12.83 -20.53 7.80
CA ARG A 451 -13.87 -21.58 7.82
C ARG A 451 -15.25 -21.03 8.15
N LYS A 452 -15.35 -20.09 9.09
CA LYS A 452 -16.62 -19.44 9.46
C LYS A 452 -17.18 -18.65 8.27
N ARG A 453 -16.35 -17.89 7.55
CA ARG A 453 -16.76 -17.13 6.35
C ARG A 453 -17.20 -18.05 5.21
N ILE A 454 -16.42 -19.10 4.90
CA ILE A 454 -16.81 -20.12 3.90
C ILE A 454 -18.17 -20.70 4.29
N GLY A 455 -18.33 -21.15 5.54
CA GLY A 455 -19.59 -21.72 6.02
C GLY A 455 -20.79 -20.77 5.90
N LYS A 456 -20.61 -19.48 6.20
CA LYS A 456 -21.63 -18.44 6.02
C LYS A 456 -22.04 -18.32 4.54
N ILE A 457 -21.08 -18.19 3.61
CA ILE A 457 -21.36 -18.03 2.18
C ILE A 457 -22.00 -19.29 1.60
N THR A 458 -21.47 -20.48 1.92
CA THR A 458 -22.05 -21.75 1.45
C THR A 458 -23.47 -21.94 1.98
N SER A 459 -23.75 -21.61 3.24
CA SER A 459 -25.10 -21.69 3.80
C SER A 459 -26.08 -20.70 3.16
N ALA A 460 -25.60 -19.55 2.70
CA ALA A 460 -26.39 -18.58 1.95
C ALA A 460 -26.71 -19.14 0.55
N LEU A 461 -25.71 -19.67 -0.16
CA LEU A 461 -25.85 -20.26 -1.50
C LEU A 461 -26.76 -21.51 -1.54
N GLU A 462 -26.92 -22.23 -0.43
CA GLU A 462 -27.82 -23.40 -0.33
C GLU A 462 -29.28 -23.05 0.00
N LYS A 463 -29.57 -21.83 0.48
CA LYS A 463 -30.93 -21.41 0.88
C LYS A 463 -31.76 -20.83 -0.27
N ASP A 464 -31.13 -20.47 -1.38
CA ASP A 464 -31.73 -20.09 -2.66
C ASP A 464 -31.75 -21.27 -3.65
#